data_AF-A0A699Z5X1-F1
#
_entry.id   AF-A0A699Z5X1-F1
#
_cell.length_a   1.000
_cell.length_b   1.000
_cell.length_c   1.000
_cell.angle_alpha   90.00
_cell.angle_beta   90.00
_cell.angle_gamma   90.00
#
_symmetry.space_group_name_H-M   'P 1'
#
loop_
_entity.id
_entity.type
_entity.pdbx_description
1 polymer ?
#
loop_
_entity_poly.entity_id
_entity_poly.type
_entity_poly.pdbx_seq_one_letter_code
_entity_poly.pdbx_strand_id
1 'polypeptide(L)'
;MALTLPELSTRAKSALAEERGLVPSLMQLLDHSVPLLRSKSIVTLLLLSRLSTRWLLEACKAKFIPAVERLQREKDEYLQQAITALREEMGRLVPVICSQVTEELGKPGTRKAASPGRAVGSNKNPLQQFQ
;
A
#
# COMPACT_ATOMS: atom_id res chain seq x y z
N MET A 1 21.34 7.53 -9.42
CA MET A 1 20.23 7.49 -10.41
C MET A 1 19.08 8.35 -9.88
N ALA A 2 18.80 9.51 -10.48
CA ALA A 2 17.71 10.37 -10.04
C ALA A 2 16.41 9.91 -10.73
N LEU A 3 15.63 9.10 -10.02
CA LEU A 3 14.29 8.73 -10.44
C LEU A 3 13.33 9.86 -10.05
N THR A 4 12.69 10.51 -11.01
CA THR A 4 11.58 11.42 -10.75
C THR A 4 10.27 10.70 -11.07
N LEU A 5 9.24 10.95 -10.26
CA LEU A 5 7.92 10.44 -10.58
C LEU A 5 7.32 11.36 -11.65
N PRO A 6 6.84 10.85 -12.79
CA PRO A 6 6.05 11.66 -13.70
C PRO A 6 4.75 12.08 -13.01
N GLU A 7 4.30 13.32 -13.27
CA GLU A 7 3.00 13.80 -12.83
C GLU A 7 1.89 12.97 -13.51
N LEU A 8 1.39 11.96 -12.80
CA LEU A 8 0.28 11.13 -13.27
C LEU A 8 -1.06 11.82 -13.00
N SER A 9 -1.93 11.83 -14.01
CA SER A 9 -3.33 12.25 -13.85
C SER A 9 -4.07 11.38 -12.82
N THR A 10 -5.10 11.95 -12.18
CA THR A 10 -5.95 11.22 -11.22
C THR A 10 -6.54 9.95 -11.84
N ARG A 11 -6.94 10.01 -13.11
CA ARG A 11 -7.46 8.86 -13.86
C ARG A 11 -6.41 7.76 -14.04
N ALA A 12 -5.16 8.12 -14.32
CA ALA A 12 -4.09 7.12 -14.42
C ALA A 12 -3.80 6.46 -13.07
N LYS A 13 -3.81 7.24 -11.97
CA LYS A 13 -3.65 6.71 -10.61
C LYS A 13 -4.78 5.74 -10.23
N SER A 14 -6.02 6.03 -10.61
CA SER A 14 -7.16 5.14 -10.35
C SER A 14 -7.08 3.86 -11.17
N ALA A 15 -6.80 3.96 -12.47
CA ALA A 15 -6.63 2.78 -13.34
C ALA A 15 -5.51 1.87 -12.82
N LEU A 16 -4.39 2.46 -12.39
CA LEU A 16 -3.29 1.71 -11.80
C LEU A 16 -3.73 1.02 -10.51
N ALA A 17 -4.56 1.65 -9.68
CA ALA A 17 -5.08 1.05 -8.45
C ALA A 17 -5.97 -0.18 -8.64
N GLU A 18 -6.59 -0.30 -9.81
CA GLU A 18 -7.44 -1.43 -10.16
C GLU A 18 -6.64 -2.60 -10.77
N GLU A 19 -5.39 -2.36 -11.17
CA GLU A 19 -4.56 -3.36 -11.85
C GLU A 19 -3.98 -4.41 -10.89
N ARG A 20 -4.59 -5.59 -10.87
CA ARG A 20 -4.23 -6.70 -9.97
C ARG A 20 -3.07 -7.54 -10.49
N GLY A 21 -2.83 -7.55 -11.80
CA GLY A 21 -1.79 -8.37 -12.44
C GLY A 21 -0.41 -7.75 -12.38
N LEU A 22 -0.29 -6.49 -11.97
CA LEU A 22 0.95 -5.73 -12.04
C LEU A 22 2.07 -6.32 -11.18
N VAL A 23 1.82 -6.51 -9.89
CA VAL A 23 2.84 -7.06 -8.97
C VAL A 23 3.24 -8.48 -9.37
N PRO A 24 2.31 -9.43 -9.64
CA PRO A 24 2.68 -10.76 -10.15
C PRO A 24 3.55 -10.71 -11.41
N SER A 25 3.24 -9.83 -12.36
CA SER A 25 4.01 -9.69 -13.61
C SER A 25 5.40 -9.13 -13.36
N LEU A 26 5.53 -8.14 -12.47
CA LEU A 26 6.82 -7.60 -12.05
C LEU A 26 7.67 -8.65 -11.34
N MET A 27 7.05 -9.49 -10.50
CA MET A 27 7.73 -10.60 -9.86
C MET A 27 8.26 -11.61 -10.88
N GLN A 28 7.49 -11.97 -11.91
CA GLN A 28 7.98 -12.82 -13.00
C GLN A 28 9.16 -12.18 -13.75
N LEU A 29 9.14 -10.86 -13.96
CA LEU A 29 10.26 -10.15 -14.60
C LEU A 29 11.54 -10.16 -13.77
N LEU A 30 11.46 -10.29 -12.44
CA LEU A 30 12.64 -10.44 -11.57
C LEU A 30 13.35 -11.78 -11.78
N ASP A 31 12.66 -12.77 -12.34
CA ASP A 31 13.22 -14.08 -12.70
C ASP A 31 13.67 -14.17 -14.16
N HIS A 32 13.55 -13.09 -14.93
CA HIS A 32 13.93 -13.10 -16.34
C HIS A 32 15.45 -13.28 -16.51
N SER A 33 15.86 -13.99 -17.55
CA SER A 33 17.28 -14.20 -17.90
C SER A 33 18.05 -12.93 -18.28
N VAL A 34 17.36 -11.80 -18.49
CA VAL A 34 17.93 -10.56 -19.00
C VAL A 34 18.10 -9.60 -17.83
N PRO A 35 19.34 -9.23 -17.45
CA PRO A 35 19.60 -8.35 -16.31
C PRO A 35 18.82 -7.03 -16.40
N LEU A 36 18.78 -6.42 -17.58
CA LEU A 36 18.07 -5.16 -17.82
C LEU A 36 16.57 -5.23 -17.46
N LEU A 37 15.89 -6.35 -17.74
CA LEU A 37 14.47 -6.51 -17.42
C LEU A 37 14.25 -6.64 -15.91
N ARG A 38 15.13 -7.36 -15.23
CA ARG A 38 15.10 -7.48 -13.76
C ARG A 38 15.34 -6.13 -13.09
N SER A 39 16.35 -5.38 -13.55
CA SER A 39 16.66 -4.04 -13.04
C SER A 39 15.49 -3.07 -13.27
N LYS A 40 14.88 -3.10 -14.46
CA LYS A 40 13.69 -2.28 -14.75
C LYS A 40 12.47 -2.68 -13.92
N SER A 41 12.30 -3.96 -13.59
CA SER A 41 11.24 -4.41 -12.68
C SER A 41 11.42 -3.81 -11.28
N ILE A 42 12.66 -3.83 -10.75
CA ILE A 42 12.99 -3.19 -9.45
C ILE A 42 12.68 -1.69 -9.48
N VAL A 43 13.13 -0.98 -10.52
CA VAL A 43 12.88 0.46 -10.70
C VAL A 43 11.38 0.75 -10.79
N THR A 44 10.63 -0.10 -11.49
CA THR A 44 9.18 0.05 -11.61
C THR A 44 8.50 -0.10 -10.25
N LEU A 45 8.83 -1.14 -9.48
CA LEU A 45 8.31 -1.32 -8.11
C LEU A 45 8.65 -0.14 -7.19
N LEU A 46 9.86 0.40 -7.31
CA LEU A 46 10.28 1.60 -6.56
C LEU A 46 9.40 2.82 -6.90
N LEU A 47 9.15 3.07 -8.19
CA LEU A 47 8.29 4.17 -8.62
C LEU A 47 6.83 3.95 -8.18
N LEU A 48 6.34 2.71 -8.25
CA LEU A 48 5.02 2.34 -7.76
C LEU A 48 4.90 2.57 -6.24
N SER A 49 5.92 2.21 -5.45
CA SER A 49 5.89 2.41 -4.01
C SER A 49 5.85 3.89 -3.60
N ARG A 50 6.39 4.78 -4.44
CA ARG A 50 6.25 6.24 -4.28
C ARG A 50 4.85 6.75 -4.58
N LEU A 51 4.19 6.18 -5.59
CA LEU A 51 2.79 6.51 -5.93
C LEU A 51 1.84 6.08 -4.80
N SER A 52 2.07 4.89 -4.25
CA SER A 52 1.30 4.36 -3.12
C SER A 52 2.09 3.26 -2.42
N THR A 53 2.19 3.37 -1.10
CA THR A 53 2.87 2.38 -0.25
C THR A 53 2.24 0.98 -0.32
N ARG A 54 0.99 0.86 -0.80
CA ARG A 54 0.32 -0.44 -0.99
C ARG A 54 1.12 -1.38 -1.91
N TRP A 55 1.75 -0.85 -2.96
CA TRP A 55 2.47 -1.64 -3.95
C TRP A 55 3.67 -2.34 -3.35
N LEU A 56 4.36 -1.67 -2.43
CA LEU A 56 5.44 -2.26 -1.66
C LEU A 56 4.93 -3.40 -0.78
N LEU A 57 3.82 -3.19 -0.06
CA LEU A 57 3.24 -4.22 0.80
C LEU A 57 2.81 -5.45 0.01
N GLU A 58 2.20 -5.27 -1.16
CA GLU A 58 1.84 -6.35 -2.07
C GLU A 58 3.07 -7.10 -2.60
N ALA A 59 4.11 -6.39 -3.02
CA ALA A 59 5.36 -7.00 -3.45
C ALA A 59 6.00 -7.83 -2.33
N CYS A 60 6.05 -7.31 -1.09
CA CYS A 60 6.54 -8.04 0.06
C CYS A 60 5.77 -9.35 0.31
N LYS A 61 4.43 -9.32 0.17
CA LYS A 61 3.60 -10.54 0.23
C LYS A 61 3.93 -11.52 -0.90
N ALA A 62 4.33 -11.02 -2.06
CA ALA A 62 4.73 -11.80 -3.22
C ALA A 62 6.21 -12.26 -3.20
N LYS A 63 6.84 -12.36 -2.02
CA LYS A 63 8.24 -12.81 -1.84
C LYS A 63 9.28 -11.92 -2.54
N PHE A 64 9.01 -10.62 -2.64
CA PHE A 64 9.94 -9.65 -3.21
C PHE A 64 11.29 -9.58 -2.48
N ILE A 65 11.28 -9.61 -1.14
CA ILE A 65 12.53 -9.51 -0.36
C ILE A 65 13.50 -10.67 -0.67
N PRO A 66 13.09 -11.95 -0.59
CA PRO A 66 13.95 -13.05 -1.04
C PRO A 66 14.44 -12.93 -2.48
N ALA A 67 13.59 -12.43 -3.39
CA ALA A 67 13.98 -12.23 -4.79
C ALA A 67 15.13 -11.20 -4.90
N VAL A 68 15.01 -10.06 -4.21
CA VAL A 68 16.04 -9.02 -4.20
C VAL A 68 17.34 -9.50 -3.53
N GLU A 69 17.27 -10.26 -2.44
CA GLU A 69 18.46 -10.83 -1.77
C GLU A 69 19.27 -11.76 -2.69
N ARG A 70 18.58 -12.55 -3.53
CA ARG A 70 19.24 -13.36 -4.56
C ARG A 70 19.89 -12.48 -5.63
N LEU A 71 19.16 -11.49 -6.15
CA LEU A 71 19.64 -10.59 -7.20
C LEU A 71 20.85 -9.75 -6.77
N GLN A 72 21.00 -9.46 -5.48
CA GLN A 72 22.16 -8.74 -4.93
C GLN A 72 23.49 -9.44 -5.16
N ARG A 73 23.49 -10.76 -5.39
CA ARG A 73 24.71 -11.54 -5.61
C ARG A 73 25.22 -11.44 -7.04
N GLU A 74 24.44 -10.84 -7.94
CA GLU A 74 24.79 -10.70 -9.35
C GLU A 74 25.74 -9.53 -9.59
N LYS A 75 26.56 -9.63 -10.63
CA LYS A 75 27.59 -8.62 -10.94
C LYS A 75 27.15 -7.55 -11.95
N ASP A 76 25.86 -7.49 -12.28
CA ASP A 76 25.33 -6.48 -13.21
C ASP A 76 25.26 -5.10 -12.55
N GLU A 77 26.00 -4.13 -13.09
CA GLU A 77 26.11 -2.79 -12.49
C GLU A 77 24.77 -2.07 -12.41
N TYR A 78 23.94 -2.17 -13.45
CA TYR A 78 22.66 -1.48 -13.50
C TYR A 78 21.67 -2.07 -12.48
N LEU A 79 21.67 -3.40 -12.32
CA LEU A 79 20.90 -4.09 -11.28
C LEU A 79 21.34 -3.65 -9.88
N GLN A 80 22.64 -3.58 -9.61
CA GLN A 80 23.17 -3.13 -8.32
C GLN A 80 22.79 -1.67 -8.01
N GLN A 81 22.81 -0.80 -9.02
CA GLN A 81 22.31 0.58 -8.88
C GLN A 81 20.81 0.62 -8.57
N ALA A 82 20.01 -0.19 -9.26
CA ALA A 82 18.57 -0.28 -9.02
C ALA A 82 18.25 -0.78 -7.60
N ILE A 83 19.00 -1.78 -7.11
CA ILE A 83 18.85 -2.32 -5.75
C ILE A 83 19.27 -1.28 -4.70
N THR A 84 20.36 -0.56 -4.94
CA THR A 84 20.80 0.53 -4.05
C THR A 84 19.73 1.61 -3.94
N ALA A 85 19.19 2.06 -5.07
CA ALA A 85 18.10 3.04 -5.10
C ALA A 85 16.84 2.53 -4.39
N LEU A 86 16.51 1.24 -4.53
CA LEU A 86 15.42 0.61 -3.82
C LEU A 86 15.64 0.67 -2.30
N ARG A 87 16.83 0.32 -1.81
CA ARG A 87 17.16 0.37 -0.37
C ARG A 87 17.00 1.78 0.20
N GLU A 88 17.49 2.79 -0.51
CA GLU A 88 17.32 4.19 -0.13
C GLU A 88 15.82 4.59 -0.08
N GLU A 89 15.03 4.14 -1.06
CA GLU A 89 13.60 4.40 -1.08
C GLU A 89 12.87 3.70 0.09
N MET A 90 13.21 2.45 0.37
CA MET A 90 12.65 1.72 1.52
C MET A 90 12.98 2.41 2.84
N GLY A 91 14.20 2.93 2.98
CA GLY A 91 14.59 3.73 4.15
C GLY A 91 13.72 4.97 4.36
N ARG A 92 13.15 5.54 3.28
CA ARG A 92 12.18 6.66 3.35
C ARG A 92 10.75 6.20 3.59
N LEU A 93 10.29 5.16 2.90
CA LEU A 93 8.89 4.74 2.90
C LEU A 93 8.49 3.95 4.14
N VAL A 94 9.38 3.09 4.67
CA VAL A 94 9.05 2.25 5.84
C VAL A 94 8.67 3.10 7.07
N PRO A 95 9.43 4.14 7.46
CA PRO A 95 9.02 5.02 8.57
C PRO A 95 7.67 5.69 8.33
N VAL A 96 7.38 6.12 7.09
CA VAL A 96 6.09 6.73 6.73
C VAL A 96 4.94 5.75 6.92
N ILE A 97 5.10 4.50 6.45
CA ILE A 97 4.10 3.44 6.64
C ILE A 97 3.88 3.19 8.14
N CYS A 98 4.95 3.07 8.92
CA CYS A 98 4.85 2.87 10.37
C CYS A 98 4.12 4.04 11.05
N SER A 99 4.44 5.30 10.70
CA SER A 99 3.74 6.49 11.23
C SER A 99 2.25 6.46 10.93
N GLN A 100 1.89 6.17 9.67
CA GLN A 100 0.49 6.06 9.25
C GLN A 100 -0.27 5.00 10.05
N VAL A 101 0.34 3.83 10.26
CA VAL A 101 -0.27 2.76 11.08
C VAL A 101 -0.46 3.23 12.52
N THR A 102 0.55 3.87 13.12
CA THR A 102 0.45 4.39 14.49
C THR A 102 -0.62 5.48 14.62
N GLU A 103 -0.71 6.40 13.66
CA GLU A 103 -1.72 7.47 13.62
C GLU A 103 -3.14 6.89 13.50
N GLU A 104 -3.35 5.91 12.62
CA GLU A 104 -4.66 5.25 12.48
C GLU A 104 -5.09 4.52 13.76
N LEU A 105 -4.15 3.88 14.46
CA LEU A 105 -4.42 3.23 15.75
C LEU A 105 -4.64 4.22 16.90
N GLY A 106 -4.01 5.40 16.83
CA GLY A 106 -4.12 6.45 17.83
C GLY A 106 -5.40 7.29 17.71
N LYS A 107 -6.09 7.26 16.56
CA LYS A 107 -7.38 7.93 16.39
C LYS A 107 -8.40 7.25 17.32
N PRO A 108 -9.00 7.96 18.30
CA PRO A 108 -10.05 7.39 19.13
C PRO A 108 -11.15 6.94 18.18
N GLY A 109 -11.39 5.63 18.13
CA GLY A 109 -12.28 5.04 17.14
C GLY A 109 -13.56 5.85 17.10
N THR A 110 -13.89 6.40 15.95
CA THR A 110 -15.19 7.02 15.70
C THR A 110 -16.21 5.89 15.73
N ARG A 111 -16.50 5.39 16.94
CA ARG A 111 -17.80 4.83 17.28
C ARG A 111 -18.75 5.94 16.90
N LYS A 112 -19.41 5.74 15.77
CA LYS A 112 -20.61 6.47 15.39
C LYS A 112 -21.47 6.50 16.65
N ALA A 113 -21.44 7.63 17.36
CA ALA A 113 -22.30 7.85 18.51
C ALA A 113 -23.70 7.84 17.92
N ALA A 114 -24.37 6.70 18.02
CA ALA A 114 -25.81 6.64 17.87
C ALA A 114 -26.36 7.62 18.90
N SER A 115 -26.90 8.72 18.39
CA SER A 115 -27.39 9.84 19.15
C SER A 115 -28.41 9.38 20.18
N PRO A 116 -28.30 9.74 21.48
CA PRO A 116 -29.38 9.58 22.42
C PRO A 116 -30.31 10.79 22.25
N GLY A 117 -31.46 10.61 21.59
CA GLY A 117 -32.33 11.76 21.35
C GLY A 117 -33.61 11.48 20.60
N ARG A 118 -34.50 10.63 21.14
CA ARG A 118 -35.94 10.81 20.97
C ARG A 118 -36.70 10.18 22.14
N ALA A 119 -36.91 10.98 23.17
CA ALA A 119 -38.01 10.75 24.10
C ALA A 119 -39.33 11.11 23.40
N VAL A 120 -40.38 10.31 23.63
CA VAL A 120 -41.79 10.71 23.85
C VAL A 120 -42.66 9.45 23.64
N GLY A 121 -43.39 9.06 24.69
CA GLY A 121 -44.46 8.07 24.61
C GLY A 121 -44.52 7.10 25.78
N SER A 122 -44.73 7.60 27.01
CA SER A 122 -45.17 6.77 28.13
C SER A 122 -46.50 6.11 27.79
N ASN A 123 -46.47 4.83 27.42
CA ASN A 123 -47.66 4.01 27.36
C ASN A 123 -47.98 3.53 28.79
N LYS A 124 -48.79 4.30 29.52
CA LYS A 124 -49.48 3.83 30.73
C LYS A 124 -50.95 3.67 30.36
N ASN A 125 -51.35 2.45 29.97
CA ASN A 125 -52.74 2.05 30.06
C ASN A 125 -53.06 1.77 31.53
N PRO A 126 -54.09 2.43 32.07
CA PRO A 126 -55.08 1.70 32.84
C PRO A 126 -56.50 2.15 32.47
N LEU A 127 -57.09 1.52 31.45
CA LEU A 127 -58.54 1.45 31.31
C LEU A 127 -59.01 0.11 31.87
N GLN A 128 -59.15 0.05 33.19
CA GLN A 128 -60.13 -0.80 33.87
C GLN A 128 -60.31 -0.27 35.29
N GLN A 129 -61.10 0.80 35.46
CA GLN A 129 -61.81 1.08 36.71
C GLN A 129 -63.09 1.88 36.41
N PHE A 130 -64.23 1.24 36.73
CA PHE A 130 -65.61 1.72 36.84
C PHE A 130 -66.31 2.07 35.51
N GLN A 131 -67.38 1.37 35.09
CA GLN A 131 -68.61 1.05 35.83
C GLN A 131 -69.25 -0.25 35.31
#